data_AF-A0A6J1WLI8-F1
#
_entry.id   AF-A0A6J1WLI8-F1
#
_cell.length_a   1.000
_cell.length_b   1.000
_cell.length_c   1.000
_cell.angle_alpha   90.00
_cell.angle_beta   90.00
_cell.angle_gamma   90.00
#
_symmetry.space_group_name_H-M   'P 1'
#
loop_
_entity.id
_entity.type
_entity.pdbx_description
1 polymer ?
#
loop_
_entity_poly.entity_id
_entity_poly.type
_entity_poly.pdbx_seq_one_letter_code
_entity_poly.pdbx_strand_id
1 'polypeptide(L)'
;MSYGIERFFLLSYCLACCWPGLGAKSELRIVRQWPELEFVFPNEQAYREATDKRYYVPGNSVPIDVDVHHRQGDQKSRIFITIPRFDEGRPMTLGTVDDTGRVSAYPDYSWHENQGQNCNGFTSVFRIAIDECNRLWAMDTGKIGDKDYCPPKIVAFDLATDNVVYTHIVNASSYIPTSLFITPVVDVRKRGTDCSDTYVYVADVSGFGILVVDVARNRSWRITHRLMFPYPSRGTFTIDGQSFDLMDGILGMALSPLRNNGIDRDLYFHALASTTENVVPTSLLRNESYLHDSNADPQSIKVFAEERPNQAAAEAMDRNGIMYFGLMEPPSIWCWNAATEFSPRNFHQLAVNRETLQFASGVKVVNNLKGEQELWVLTSSFQRVMTDTLSSNRINFRIHAEKIKALIENSPCKNSPKERHGSHRYHANLITPSRGYKSGTYKYGAVSYL
;
A
#
# COMPACT_ATOMS: atom_id res chain seq x y z
N MET A 1 19.82 55.66 -56.10
CA MET A 1 18.89 54.57 -55.75
C MET A 1 19.64 53.63 -54.83
N SER A 2 19.36 53.66 -53.53
CA SER A 2 19.97 52.75 -52.56
C SER A 2 18.97 52.55 -51.43
N TYR A 3 18.46 51.33 -51.29
CA TYR A 3 17.79 50.76 -50.12
C TYR A 3 17.68 49.25 -50.40
N GLY A 4 17.95 48.34 -49.48
CA GLY A 4 18.31 48.49 -48.08
C GLY A 4 18.58 47.11 -47.46
N ILE A 5 19.02 47.12 -46.21
CA ILE A 5 19.01 46.01 -45.25
C ILE A 5 19.08 46.66 -43.84
N GLU A 6 18.39 46.03 -42.89
CA GLU A 6 18.49 46.19 -41.42
C GLU A 6 17.94 47.45 -40.75
N ARG A 7 16.86 47.24 -39.95
CA ARG A 7 16.80 47.47 -38.49
C ARG A 7 15.35 47.43 -38.01
N PHE A 8 14.96 46.33 -37.36
CA PHE A 8 13.84 46.32 -36.42
C PHE A 8 14.25 45.49 -35.20
N PHE A 9 14.91 46.15 -34.26
CA PHE A 9 15.05 45.76 -32.86
C PHE A 9 14.53 46.94 -32.02
N LEU A 10 13.93 46.62 -30.88
CA LEU A 10 13.41 47.51 -29.81
C LEU A 10 11.90 47.79 -29.87
N LEU A 11 11.11 46.90 -29.24
CA LEU A 11 10.06 47.26 -28.25
C LEU A 11 9.26 46.00 -27.85
N SER A 12 9.81 45.20 -26.92
CA SER A 12 9.02 44.34 -26.02
C SER A 12 9.95 43.74 -24.95
N TYR A 13 10.57 44.60 -24.15
CA TYR A 13 11.29 44.23 -22.94
C TYR A 13 10.66 45.05 -21.82
N CYS A 14 9.70 44.50 -21.06
CA CYS A 14 9.33 44.99 -19.71
C CYS A 14 8.24 44.22 -18.93
N LEU A 15 7.87 42.97 -19.23
CA LEU A 15 6.92 42.22 -18.37
C LEU A 15 7.24 40.74 -18.11
N ALA A 16 8.48 40.29 -18.37
CA ALA A 16 8.87 38.88 -18.18
C ALA A 16 9.91 38.64 -17.06
N CYS A 17 10.11 39.58 -16.14
CA CYS A 17 11.11 39.46 -15.07
C CYS A 17 10.54 39.59 -13.65
N CYS A 18 9.31 39.13 -13.41
CA CYS A 18 8.73 39.02 -12.07
C CYS A 18 7.85 37.77 -11.94
N TRP A 19 8.45 36.58 -12.06
CA TRP A 19 7.96 35.39 -11.36
C TRP A 19 9.09 34.40 -11.05
N PRO A 20 9.97 34.70 -10.08
CA PRO A 20 10.56 33.65 -9.27
C PRO A 20 9.59 33.34 -8.12
N GLY A 21 8.95 32.18 -8.16
CA GLY A 21 8.33 31.60 -6.97
C GLY A 21 6.82 31.42 -7.03
N LEU A 22 6.41 30.17 -7.23
CA LEU A 22 5.36 29.46 -6.47
C LEU A 22 5.28 27.99 -6.94
N GLY A 23 6.43 27.35 -7.16
CA GLY A 23 6.52 25.90 -7.08
C GLY A 23 6.98 25.58 -5.67
N ALA A 24 6.06 25.36 -4.74
CA ALA A 24 6.43 24.77 -3.45
C ALA A 24 7.03 23.40 -3.77
N LYS A 25 8.36 23.29 -3.71
CA LYS A 25 9.09 22.02 -3.75
C LYS A 25 8.77 21.33 -2.41
N SER A 26 7.59 20.72 -2.32
CA SER A 26 7.25 19.89 -1.17
C SER A 26 7.98 18.57 -1.34
N GLU A 27 9.21 18.51 -0.85
CA GLU A 27 9.99 17.28 -0.84
C GLU A 27 9.62 16.51 0.43
N LEU A 28 9.28 15.23 0.28
CA LEU A 28 9.14 14.34 1.43
C LEU A 28 10.50 14.21 2.13
N ARG A 29 10.53 14.44 3.44
CA ARG A 29 11.75 14.34 4.24
C ARG A 29 12.19 12.88 4.36
N ILE A 30 13.46 12.61 4.06
CA ILE A 30 14.08 11.31 4.30
C ILE A 30 14.28 11.11 5.80
N VAL A 31 13.68 10.06 6.36
CA VAL A 31 13.82 9.66 7.76
C VAL A 31 15.00 8.70 7.93
N ARG A 32 15.11 7.72 7.03
CA ARG A 32 16.19 6.72 6.98
C ARG A 32 16.47 6.33 5.54
N GLN A 33 17.69 5.90 5.28
CA GLN A 33 18.11 5.43 3.96
C GLN A 33 19.25 4.43 4.05
N TRP A 34 19.31 3.52 3.08
CA TRP A 34 20.25 2.40 3.10
C TRP A 34 20.78 2.08 1.71
N PRO A 35 22.08 1.82 1.56
CA PRO A 35 22.57 1.00 0.46
C PRO A 35 22.15 -0.46 0.65
N GLU A 36 22.28 -0.96 1.88
CA GLU A 36 21.94 -2.31 2.32
C GLU A 36 21.35 -2.23 3.73
N LEU A 37 20.45 -3.16 4.08
CA LEU A 37 19.94 -3.22 5.45
C LEU A 37 20.95 -3.86 6.40
N GLU A 38 21.06 -3.29 7.60
CA GLU A 38 21.88 -3.81 8.69
C GLU A 38 20.98 -4.33 9.82
N PHE A 39 21.38 -5.42 10.46
CA PHE A 39 20.57 -6.14 11.44
C PHE A 39 21.24 -6.23 12.81
N VAL A 40 20.42 -6.13 13.86
CA VAL A 40 20.84 -6.38 15.24
C VAL A 40 20.45 -7.80 15.61
N PHE A 41 21.45 -8.64 15.88
CA PHE A 41 21.29 -10.00 16.38
C PHE A 41 21.33 -10.03 17.91
N PRO A 42 20.66 -10.99 18.56
CA PRO A 42 20.64 -11.08 20.02
C PRO A 42 22.03 -11.37 20.63
N ASN A 43 22.89 -12.06 19.89
CA ASN A 43 24.28 -12.33 20.26
C ASN A 43 25.11 -12.77 19.04
N GLU A 44 26.43 -12.85 19.23
CA GLU A 44 27.39 -13.29 18.21
C GLU A 44 27.15 -14.72 17.69
N GLN A 45 26.61 -15.61 18.53
CA GLN A 45 26.32 -16.98 18.10
C GLN A 45 25.16 -17.00 17.09
N ALA A 46 24.07 -16.28 17.37
CA ALA A 46 22.94 -16.15 16.44
C ALA A 46 23.37 -15.53 15.11
N TYR A 47 24.26 -14.53 15.14
CA TYR A 47 24.84 -13.94 13.93
C TYR A 47 25.64 -14.96 13.11
N ARG A 48 26.53 -15.73 13.76
CA ARG A 48 27.32 -16.76 13.09
C ARG A 48 26.45 -17.86 12.53
N GLU A 49 25.51 -18.39 13.31
CA GLU A 49 24.58 -19.41 12.84
C GLU A 49 23.76 -18.95 11.63
N ALA A 50 23.28 -17.70 11.65
CA ALA A 50 22.54 -17.15 10.53
C ALA A 50 23.41 -17.02 9.27
N THR A 51 24.68 -16.67 9.42
CA THR A 51 25.62 -16.52 8.30
C THR A 51 26.05 -17.90 7.77
N ASP A 52 26.43 -18.83 8.65
CA ASP A 52 26.91 -20.17 8.32
C ASP A 52 25.81 -21.00 7.62
N LYS A 53 24.57 -20.87 8.08
CA LYS A 53 23.39 -21.52 7.47
C LYS A 53 22.81 -20.75 6.29
N ARG A 54 23.41 -19.62 5.90
CA ARG A 54 22.91 -18.68 4.87
C ARG A 54 21.49 -18.17 5.11
N TYR A 55 21.03 -18.16 6.36
CA TYR A 55 19.80 -17.49 6.79
C TYR A 55 19.94 -15.96 6.73
N TYR A 56 21.17 -15.47 6.77
CA TYR A 56 21.53 -14.10 6.46
C TYR A 56 22.58 -14.07 5.35
N VAL A 57 22.27 -13.36 4.28
CA VAL A 57 23.22 -12.97 3.23
C VAL A 57 23.17 -11.45 3.13
N PRO A 58 24.26 -10.73 3.47
CA PRO A 58 24.34 -9.28 3.30
C PRO A 58 23.94 -8.85 1.88
N GLY A 59 23.25 -7.71 1.76
CA GLY A 59 22.76 -7.19 0.48
C GLY A 59 21.45 -7.80 -0.04
N ASN A 60 21.05 -9.01 0.39
CA ASN A 60 19.85 -9.67 -0.14
C ASN A 60 18.52 -9.11 0.41
N SER A 61 18.55 -8.38 1.52
CA SER A 61 17.34 -7.93 2.22
C SER A 61 16.73 -6.70 1.57
N VAL A 62 15.49 -6.84 1.07
CA VAL A 62 14.73 -5.79 0.40
C VAL A 62 13.51 -5.46 1.26
N PRO A 63 13.43 -4.25 1.85
CA PRO A 63 12.24 -3.85 2.59
C PRO A 63 11.13 -3.39 1.64
N ILE A 64 9.86 -3.66 2.00
CA ILE A 64 8.72 -3.30 1.14
C ILE A 64 7.61 -2.51 1.81
N ASP A 65 7.54 -2.48 3.14
CA ASP A 65 6.52 -1.72 3.86
C ASP A 65 7.09 -1.06 5.11
N VAL A 66 6.40 -0.01 5.54
CA VAL A 66 6.68 0.75 6.77
C VAL A 66 5.37 1.00 7.49
N ASP A 67 5.39 1.03 8.82
CA ASP A 67 4.31 1.62 9.62
C ASP A 67 4.90 2.19 10.92
N VAL A 68 4.21 3.10 11.59
CA VAL A 68 4.77 3.83 12.74
C VAL A 68 3.82 3.82 13.92
N HIS A 69 4.36 3.38 15.06
CA HIS A 69 3.69 3.50 16.35
C HIS A 69 4.32 4.62 17.17
N HIS A 70 3.60 5.73 17.29
CA HIS A 70 3.98 6.80 18.19
C HIS A 70 3.59 6.44 19.63
N ARG A 71 4.55 6.49 20.56
CA ARG A 71 4.37 6.13 21.97
C ARG A 71 4.31 7.38 22.85
N GLN A 72 3.52 7.31 23.93
CA GLN A 72 3.38 8.43 24.87
C GLN A 72 4.60 8.58 25.81
N GLY A 73 4.70 9.74 26.45
CA GLY A 73 5.79 10.06 27.37
C GLY A 73 7.13 10.23 26.65
N ASP A 74 8.21 9.84 27.32
CA ASP A 74 9.59 9.95 26.79
C ASP A 74 9.98 8.77 25.88
N GLN A 75 9.05 7.86 25.59
CA GLN A 75 9.31 6.71 24.75
C GLN A 75 9.43 7.13 23.27
N LYS A 76 10.53 6.74 22.62
CA LYS A 76 10.71 6.97 21.18
C LYS A 76 9.61 6.29 20.37
N SER A 77 9.21 6.90 19.25
CA SER A 77 8.32 6.22 18.29
C SER A 77 8.99 4.97 17.74
N ARG A 78 8.22 3.94 17.41
CA ARG A 78 8.72 2.73 16.74
C ARG A 78 8.40 2.82 15.26
N ILE A 79 9.41 2.69 14.42
CA ILE A 79 9.28 2.59 12.97
C ILE A 79 9.39 1.11 12.63
N PHE A 80 8.28 0.49 12.24
CA PHE A 80 8.24 -0.89 11.79
C PHE A 80 8.63 -0.97 10.32
N ILE A 81 9.29 -2.06 9.96
CA ILE A 81 9.71 -2.36 8.59
C ILE A 81 9.47 -3.85 8.30
N THR A 82 8.98 -4.16 7.10
CA THR A 82 8.84 -5.55 6.64
C THR A 82 9.88 -5.87 5.57
N ILE A 83 10.41 -7.08 5.64
CA ILE A 83 11.49 -7.59 4.78
C ILE A 83 11.07 -9.01 4.35
N PRO A 84 10.21 -9.13 3.33
CA PRO A 84 9.72 -10.42 2.90
C PRO A 84 10.87 -11.32 2.45
N ARG A 85 10.75 -12.60 2.72
CA ARG A 85 11.68 -13.63 2.24
C ARG A 85 11.34 -14.00 0.79
N PHE A 86 11.65 -13.09 -0.15
CA PHE A 86 11.55 -13.36 -1.59
C PHE A 86 12.40 -14.56 -2.03
N ASP A 87 13.43 -14.88 -1.26
CA ASP A 87 14.25 -16.08 -1.31
C ASP A 87 14.96 -16.21 0.07
N GLU A 88 15.86 -17.17 0.26
CA GLU A 88 16.68 -17.33 1.46
C GLU A 88 17.62 -16.12 1.71
N GLY A 89 18.30 -16.08 2.86
CA GLY A 89 19.26 -15.03 3.19
C GLY A 89 18.70 -13.78 3.87
N ARG A 90 17.46 -13.83 4.40
CA ARG A 90 16.85 -12.75 5.17
C ARG A 90 16.65 -13.19 6.64
N PRO A 91 17.41 -12.61 7.59
CA PRO A 91 17.44 -13.11 8.96
C PRO A 91 16.13 -12.87 9.70
N MET A 92 15.43 -11.78 9.39
CA MET A 92 14.15 -11.41 9.95
C MET A 92 13.26 -10.78 8.89
N THR A 93 11.95 -10.96 9.05
CA THR A 93 10.96 -10.50 8.07
C THR A 93 10.07 -9.36 8.58
N LEU A 94 10.09 -9.10 9.88
CA LEU A 94 9.43 -7.99 10.54
C LEU A 94 10.34 -7.48 11.65
N GLY A 95 10.52 -6.16 11.72
CA GLY A 95 11.37 -5.55 12.72
C GLY A 95 11.09 -4.07 12.94
N THR A 96 11.84 -3.48 13.85
CA THR A 96 11.85 -2.03 14.12
C THR A 96 13.19 -1.42 13.79
N VAL A 97 13.19 -0.20 13.26
CA VAL A 97 14.38 0.54 12.85
C VAL A 97 14.82 1.51 13.96
N ASP A 98 16.10 1.47 14.33
CA ASP A 98 16.68 2.37 15.33
C ASP A 98 17.14 3.73 14.75
N ASP A 99 17.78 4.57 15.57
CA ASP A 99 18.30 5.88 15.16
C ASP A 99 19.48 5.82 14.19
N THR A 100 20.22 4.72 14.20
CA THR A 100 21.32 4.44 13.27
C THR A 100 20.84 3.77 11.98
N GLY A 101 19.58 3.35 11.92
CA GLY A 101 19.00 2.66 10.77
C GLY A 101 19.11 1.15 10.83
N ARG A 102 19.61 0.56 11.92
CA ARG A 102 19.68 -0.91 12.05
C ARG A 102 18.32 -1.48 12.43
N VAL A 103 18.05 -2.68 11.95
CA VAL A 103 16.78 -3.39 12.15
C VAL A 103 16.92 -4.41 13.27
N SER A 104 16.08 -4.29 14.30
CA SER A 104 15.91 -5.32 15.33
C SER A 104 14.64 -6.11 15.07
N ALA A 105 14.68 -7.43 15.24
CA ALA A 105 13.54 -8.30 15.00
C ALA A 105 12.37 -7.96 15.92
N TYR A 106 11.15 -8.08 15.41
CA TYR A 106 9.92 -7.90 16.19
C TYR A 106 9.05 -9.18 16.17
N PRO A 107 8.47 -9.59 17.31
CA PRO A 107 8.69 -9.03 18.65
C PRO A 107 10.12 -9.29 19.16
N ASP A 108 10.74 -10.38 18.73
CA ASP A 108 12.15 -10.70 18.98
C ASP A 108 12.67 -11.69 17.91
N TYR A 109 13.96 -12.06 17.98
CA TYR A 109 14.61 -12.90 16.99
C TYR A 109 14.09 -14.35 16.93
N SER A 110 13.55 -14.88 18.03
CA SER A 110 13.06 -16.28 18.08
C SER A 110 11.87 -16.52 17.14
N TRP A 111 11.13 -15.46 16.82
CA TRP A 111 10.08 -15.49 15.81
C TRP A 111 10.59 -15.69 14.39
N HIS A 112 11.88 -15.45 14.12
CA HIS A 112 12.43 -15.43 12.76
C HIS A 112 13.48 -16.51 12.51
N GLU A 113 14.22 -16.91 13.55
CA GLU A 113 15.42 -17.75 13.45
C GLU A 113 15.19 -19.12 12.78
N ASN A 114 13.97 -19.66 12.88
CA ASN A 114 13.62 -20.97 12.31
C ASN A 114 13.35 -20.96 10.80
N GLN A 115 13.43 -19.82 10.10
CA GLN A 115 13.26 -19.76 8.64
C GLN A 115 12.00 -20.46 8.11
N GLY A 116 10.87 -20.30 8.80
CA GLY A 116 9.60 -20.94 8.44
C GLY A 116 9.48 -22.43 8.77
N GLN A 117 10.52 -23.07 9.34
CA GLN A 117 10.45 -24.48 9.78
C GLN A 117 9.54 -24.67 10.99
N ASN A 118 9.28 -23.61 11.75
CA ASN A 118 8.31 -23.58 12.84
C ASN A 118 7.20 -22.58 12.51
N CYS A 119 6.00 -23.09 12.27
CA CYS A 119 4.85 -22.26 11.88
C CYS A 119 4.26 -21.41 13.02
N ASN A 120 4.76 -21.54 14.26
CA ASN A 120 4.41 -20.66 15.37
C ASN A 120 5.09 -19.29 15.26
N GLY A 121 6.28 -19.22 14.64
CA GLY A 121 6.98 -17.97 14.34
C GLY A 121 6.58 -17.40 12.96
N PHE A 122 7.35 -16.47 12.43
CA PHE A 122 7.15 -15.91 11.09
C PHE A 122 7.93 -16.66 10.00
N THR A 123 7.24 -16.92 8.90
CA THR A 123 7.85 -17.42 7.67
C THR A 123 8.27 -16.26 6.77
N SER A 124 7.35 -15.38 6.38
CA SER A 124 7.63 -14.24 5.50
C SER A 124 6.50 -13.21 5.61
N VAL A 125 6.75 -12.15 6.38
CA VAL A 125 5.82 -11.04 6.56
C VAL A 125 5.98 -10.07 5.41
N PHE A 126 4.91 -9.89 4.63
CA PHE A 126 4.94 -9.00 3.47
C PHE A 126 4.63 -7.55 3.85
N ARG A 127 3.46 -7.31 4.43
CA ARG A 127 3.02 -5.98 4.85
C ARG A 127 2.32 -6.03 6.19
N ILE A 128 2.23 -4.86 6.81
CA ILE A 128 1.63 -4.67 8.12
C ILE A 128 0.56 -3.57 8.07
N ALA A 129 -0.31 -3.56 9.07
CA ALA A 129 -1.21 -2.45 9.32
C ALA A 129 -1.33 -2.22 10.83
N ILE A 130 -1.17 -0.97 11.26
CA ILE A 130 -1.50 -0.56 12.62
C ILE A 130 -2.89 0.06 12.61
N ASP A 131 -3.79 -0.48 13.43
CA ASP A 131 -5.15 0.02 13.52
C ASP A 131 -5.31 1.13 14.58
N GLU A 132 -6.52 1.71 14.63
CA GLU A 132 -6.87 2.77 15.58
C GLU A 132 -6.88 2.34 17.06
N CYS A 133 -6.68 1.05 17.32
CA CYS A 133 -6.66 0.44 18.65
C CYS A 133 -5.23 0.07 19.11
N ASN A 134 -4.22 0.56 18.39
CA ASN A 134 -2.80 0.23 18.62
C ASN A 134 -2.52 -1.27 18.53
N ARG A 135 -3.19 -1.98 17.60
CA ARG A 135 -2.83 -3.36 17.26
C ARG A 135 -2.05 -3.38 15.96
N LEU A 136 -0.90 -4.05 15.93
CA LEU A 136 -0.14 -4.30 14.71
C LEU A 136 -0.53 -5.64 14.12
N TRP A 137 -1.08 -5.60 12.91
CA TRP A 137 -1.50 -6.74 12.13
C TRP A 137 -0.42 -7.07 11.09
N ALA A 138 0.14 -8.28 11.16
CA ALA A 138 1.15 -8.77 10.24
C ALA A 138 0.57 -9.88 9.36
N MET A 139 0.72 -9.73 8.04
CA MET A 139 0.37 -10.77 7.07
C MET A 139 1.61 -11.60 6.72
N ASP A 140 1.65 -12.84 7.22
CA ASP A 140 2.67 -13.84 6.93
C ASP A 140 2.20 -14.77 5.82
N THR A 141 2.89 -14.77 4.68
CA THR A 141 2.48 -15.57 3.51
C THR A 141 2.67 -17.05 3.70
N GLY A 142 3.51 -17.48 4.65
CA GLY A 142 3.89 -18.88 4.80
C GLY A 142 4.84 -19.39 3.71
N LYS A 143 5.34 -18.51 2.81
CA LYS A 143 6.22 -18.86 1.68
C LYS A 143 7.61 -18.21 1.79
N ILE A 144 8.63 -18.94 1.34
CA ILE A 144 9.98 -18.40 1.10
C ILE A 144 10.31 -18.70 -0.36
N GLY A 145 10.50 -17.65 -1.16
CA GLY A 145 10.43 -17.78 -2.61
C GLY A 145 9.12 -18.45 -3.04
N ASP A 146 9.22 -19.45 -3.91
CA ASP A 146 8.05 -20.19 -4.40
C ASP A 146 7.66 -21.39 -3.51
N LYS A 147 8.40 -21.65 -2.44
CA LYS A 147 8.19 -22.82 -1.59
C LYS A 147 7.25 -22.49 -0.43
N ASP A 148 6.21 -23.31 -0.29
CA ASP A 148 5.30 -23.30 0.86
C ASP A 148 5.96 -23.99 2.06
N TYR A 149 6.09 -23.26 3.18
CA TYR A 149 6.59 -23.79 4.46
C TYR A 149 5.47 -23.91 5.49
N CYS A 150 4.56 -22.93 5.52
CA CYS A 150 3.44 -22.87 6.45
C CYS A 150 2.17 -22.41 5.73
N PRO A 151 0.98 -22.69 6.27
CA PRO A 151 -0.23 -22.01 5.82
C PRO A 151 -0.10 -20.49 6.03
N PRO A 152 -0.68 -19.65 5.15
CA PRO A 152 -0.72 -18.22 5.37
C PRO A 152 -1.42 -17.89 6.68
N LYS A 153 -0.95 -16.85 7.39
CA LYS A 153 -1.56 -16.42 8.64
C LYS A 153 -1.53 -14.91 8.85
N ILE A 154 -2.52 -14.43 9.58
CA ILE A 154 -2.54 -13.06 10.13
C ILE A 154 -2.26 -13.17 11.62
N VAL A 155 -1.32 -12.36 12.10
CA VAL A 155 -1.00 -12.25 13.53
C VAL A 155 -1.17 -10.79 13.96
N ALA A 156 -1.92 -10.55 15.04
CA ALA A 156 -2.10 -9.23 15.63
C ALA A 156 -1.41 -9.15 16.99
N PHE A 157 -0.66 -8.07 17.21
CA PHE A 157 0.02 -7.76 18.47
C PHE A 157 -0.59 -6.52 19.11
N ASP A 158 -0.83 -6.57 20.42
CA ASP A 158 -1.06 -5.35 21.21
C ASP A 158 0.27 -4.60 21.32
N LEU A 159 0.34 -3.38 20.78
CA LEU A 159 1.56 -2.58 20.78
C LEU A 159 1.90 -1.96 22.14
N ALA A 160 0.99 -2.00 23.13
CA ALA A 160 1.31 -1.59 24.50
C ALA A 160 2.12 -2.66 25.23
N THR A 161 1.83 -3.95 24.99
CA THR A 161 2.48 -5.07 25.70
C THR A 161 3.37 -5.94 24.81
N ASP A 162 3.36 -5.71 23.50
CA ASP A 162 3.99 -6.53 22.45
C ASP A 162 3.59 -8.01 22.48
N ASN A 163 2.40 -8.31 23.01
CA ASN A 163 1.85 -9.66 23.10
C ASN A 163 0.94 -9.95 21.91
N VAL A 164 0.92 -11.20 21.46
CA VAL A 164 -0.05 -11.68 20.48
C VAL A 164 -1.45 -11.62 21.08
N VAL A 165 -2.36 -10.94 20.41
CA VAL A 165 -3.79 -10.85 20.81
C VAL A 165 -4.72 -11.58 19.86
N TYR A 166 -4.26 -11.91 18.65
CA TYR A 166 -5.04 -12.67 17.69
C TYR A 166 -4.13 -13.38 16.68
N THR A 167 -4.46 -14.62 16.35
CA THR A 167 -3.83 -15.37 15.25
C THR A 167 -4.92 -16.04 14.43
N HIS A 168 -4.92 -15.78 13.12
CA HIS A 168 -5.80 -16.45 12.18
C HIS A 168 -4.97 -17.21 11.15
N ILE A 169 -5.05 -18.55 11.18
CA ILE A 169 -4.46 -19.41 10.16
C ILE A 169 -5.51 -19.58 9.06
N VAL A 170 -5.15 -19.21 7.84
CA VAL A 170 -6.09 -19.25 6.72
C VAL A 170 -6.40 -20.70 6.36
N ASN A 171 -7.67 -21.05 6.28
CA ASN A 171 -8.10 -22.39 5.87
C ASN A 171 -7.75 -22.65 4.40
N ALA A 172 -7.36 -23.89 4.08
CA ALA A 172 -7.01 -24.30 2.71
C ALA A 172 -8.15 -24.10 1.69
N SER A 173 -9.41 -24.02 2.15
CA SER A 173 -10.57 -23.70 1.30
C SER A 173 -10.63 -22.22 0.89
N SER A 174 -9.88 -21.35 1.54
CA SER A 174 -9.91 -19.89 1.35
C SER A 174 -8.73 -19.38 0.51
N TYR A 175 -7.92 -20.26 -0.08
CA TYR A 175 -6.85 -19.90 -1.00
C TYR A 175 -6.62 -20.99 -2.05
N ILE A 176 -5.95 -20.62 -3.14
CA ILE A 176 -5.59 -21.53 -4.24
C ILE A 176 -4.06 -21.72 -4.25
N PRO A 177 -3.52 -22.72 -4.99
CA PRO A 177 -2.07 -22.97 -4.99
C PRO A 177 -1.23 -21.73 -5.36
N THR A 178 -1.72 -20.89 -6.26
CA THR A 178 -1.03 -19.66 -6.68
C THR A 178 -1.24 -18.48 -5.73
N SER A 179 -2.04 -18.60 -4.67
CA SER A 179 -2.32 -17.47 -3.77
C SER A 179 -1.05 -16.96 -3.09
N LEU A 180 -0.96 -15.64 -2.96
CA LEU A 180 0.06 -14.92 -2.22
C LEU A 180 -0.59 -13.70 -1.56
N PHE A 181 -0.95 -13.85 -0.29
CA PHE A 181 -1.62 -12.80 0.49
C PHE A 181 -0.61 -11.79 1.03
N ILE A 182 -0.61 -10.55 0.53
CA ILE A 182 0.48 -9.61 0.80
C ILE A 182 0.07 -8.32 1.50
N THR A 183 -1.13 -7.78 1.26
CA THR A 183 -1.52 -6.44 1.76
C THR A 183 -2.71 -6.54 2.70
N PRO A 184 -2.53 -6.47 4.03
CA PRO A 184 -3.65 -6.37 4.96
C PRO A 184 -4.14 -4.93 5.08
N VAL A 185 -5.46 -4.76 5.15
CA VAL A 185 -6.14 -3.51 5.51
C VAL A 185 -7.18 -3.80 6.58
N VAL A 186 -7.12 -3.08 7.69
CA VAL A 186 -7.90 -3.36 8.90
C VAL A 186 -9.08 -2.40 9.00
N ASP A 187 -10.29 -2.95 8.99
CA ASP A 187 -11.55 -2.22 9.16
C ASP A 187 -12.11 -2.46 10.56
N VAL A 188 -11.69 -1.61 11.51
CA VAL A 188 -12.30 -1.56 12.84
C VAL A 188 -13.66 -0.86 12.74
N ARG A 189 -14.72 -1.53 13.21
CA ARG A 189 -16.09 -1.03 13.17
C ARG A 189 -16.45 -0.44 14.52
N LYS A 190 -17.25 0.64 14.51
CA LYS A 190 -17.68 1.36 15.72
C LYS A 190 -18.78 0.66 16.54
N ARG A 191 -19.05 -0.62 16.29
CA ARG A 191 -20.00 -1.39 17.11
C ARG A 191 -19.24 -1.97 18.30
N GLY A 192 -19.12 -1.19 19.37
CA GLY A 192 -18.44 -1.60 20.61
C GLY A 192 -17.28 -0.68 21.00
N THR A 193 -16.67 -0.95 22.15
CA THR A 193 -15.57 -0.16 22.74
C THR A 193 -14.24 -0.90 22.79
N ASP A 194 -14.20 -2.18 22.40
CA ASP A 194 -13.07 -3.10 22.60
C ASP A 194 -12.39 -3.49 21.28
N CYS A 195 -12.76 -2.86 20.15
CA CYS A 195 -12.23 -3.15 18.82
C CYS A 195 -12.43 -4.61 18.36
N SER A 196 -13.39 -5.33 18.95
CA SER A 196 -13.69 -6.73 18.59
C SER A 196 -14.40 -6.87 17.24
N ASP A 197 -15.28 -5.93 16.87
CA ASP A 197 -15.90 -5.85 15.55
C ASP A 197 -14.87 -5.33 14.53
N THR A 198 -13.96 -6.21 14.13
CA THR A 198 -12.89 -5.93 13.17
C THR A 198 -12.98 -6.89 12.01
N TYR A 199 -12.80 -6.35 10.81
CA TYR A 199 -12.55 -7.13 9.60
C TYR A 199 -11.14 -6.84 9.09
N VAL A 200 -10.49 -7.85 8.51
CA VAL A 200 -9.22 -7.67 7.79
C VAL A 200 -9.43 -8.09 6.35
N TYR A 201 -9.15 -7.19 5.41
CA TYR A 201 -9.14 -7.46 3.99
C TYR A 201 -7.70 -7.67 3.55
N VAL A 202 -7.38 -8.78 2.89
CA VAL A 202 -6.03 -9.06 2.41
C VAL A 202 -6.00 -9.27 0.92
N ALA A 203 -5.19 -8.48 0.23
CA ALA A 203 -4.98 -8.63 -1.21
C ALA A 203 -4.18 -9.90 -1.51
N ASP A 204 -4.74 -10.76 -2.36
CA ASP A 204 -4.09 -11.93 -2.95
C ASP A 204 -3.52 -11.55 -4.32
N VAL A 205 -2.24 -11.21 -4.36
CA VAL A 205 -1.62 -10.61 -5.54
C VAL A 205 -1.46 -11.61 -6.68
N SER A 206 -1.24 -12.89 -6.37
CA SER A 206 -1.01 -13.95 -7.35
C SER A 206 -2.24 -14.86 -7.57
N GLY A 207 -3.19 -14.85 -6.64
CA GLY A 207 -4.50 -15.48 -6.80
C GLY A 207 -5.61 -14.53 -7.24
N PHE A 208 -5.33 -13.22 -7.38
CA PHE A 208 -6.25 -12.20 -7.91
C PHE A 208 -7.58 -12.12 -7.15
N GLY A 209 -7.49 -12.05 -5.82
CA GLY A 209 -8.64 -12.09 -4.92
C GLY A 209 -8.44 -11.25 -3.67
N ILE A 210 -9.50 -11.17 -2.85
CA ILE A 210 -9.42 -10.62 -1.49
C ILE A 210 -9.78 -11.73 -0.52
N LEU A 211 -8.91 -11.98 0.46
CA LEU A 211 -9.29 -12.71 1.66
C LEU A 211 -9.99 -11.75 2.62
N VAL A 212 -11.19 -12.10 3.06
CA VAL A 212 -11.89 -11.38 4.13
C VAL A 212 -11.79 -12.22 5.40
N VAL A 213 -11.35 -11.60 6.49
CA VAL A 213 -11.31 -12.21 7.82
C VAL A 213 -12.26 -11.46 8.73
N ASP A 214 -13.26 -12.18 9.26
CA ASP A 214 -14.14 -11.75 10.34
C ASP A 214 -13.51 -12.14 11.67
N VAL A 215 -12.90 -11.16 12.35
CA VAL A 215 -12.13 -11.38 13.58
C VAL A 215 -13.03 -11.86 14.71
N ALA A 216 -14.21 -11.25 14.86
CA ALA A 216 -15.14 -11.57 15.94
C ALA A 216 -15.65 -13.02 15.86
N ARG A 217 -15.84 -13.55 14.65
CA ARG A 217 -16.29 -14.94 14.43
C ARG A 217 -15.13 -15.91 14.16
N ASN A 218 -13.91 -15.41 14.01
CA ASN A 218 -12.73 -16.16 13.58
C ASN A 218 -12.99 -16.99 12.30
N ARG A 219 -13.54 -16.34 11.27
CA ARG A 219 -13.89 -16.97 9.98
C ARG A 219 -13.26 -16.20 8.83
N SER A 220 -13.02 -16.88 7.72
CA SER A 220 -12.53 -16.25 6.52
C SER A 220 -13.14 -16.83 5.24
N TRP A 221 -13.29 -15.98 4.24
CA TRP A 221 -13.72 -16.37 2.89
C TRP A 221 -12.95 -15.57 1.85
N ARG A 222 -12.88 -16.13 0.64
CA ARG A 222 -12.19 -15.52 -0.49
C ARG A 222 -13.21 -14.94 -1.46
N ILE A 223 -12.96 -13.71 -1.89
CA ILE A 223 -13.74 -12.96 -2.88
C ILE A 223 -12.90 -12.83 -4.13
N THR A 224 -13.51 -12.96 -5.30
CA THR A 224 -12.82 -12.80 -6.58
C THR A 224 -13.65 -11.98 -7.52
N HIS A 225 -13.02 -11.04 -8.21
CA HIS A 225 -13.70 -10.27 -9.23
C HIS A 225 -12.73 -9.93 -10.35
N ARG A 226 -13.22 -9.79 -11.59
CA ARG A 226 -12.38 -9.46 -12.76
C ARG A 226 -11.52 -8.20 -12.60
N LEU A 227 -11.95 -7.26 -11.75
CA LEU A 227 -11.20 -6.02 -11.48
C LEU A 227 -9.99 -6.22 -10.55
N MET A 228 -9.82 -7.42 -9.98
CA MET A 228 -8.67 -7.81 -9.17
C MET A 228 -7.54 -8.43 -10.01
N PHE A 229 -7.78 -8.65 -11.31
CA PHE A 229 -6.82 -9.27 -12.22
C PHE A 229 -5.84 -8.23 -12.79
N PRO A 230 -4.61 -8.65 -13.11
CA PRO A 230 -3.67 -7.82 -13.84
C PRO A 230 -4.16 -7.56 -15.28
N TYR A 231 -3.82 -6.39 -15.82
CA TYR A 231 -4.09 -6.01 -17.20
C TYR A 231 -2.82 -6.26 -18.03
N PRO A 232 -2.83 -7.18 -19.01
CA PRO A 232 -1.62 -7.54 -19.77
C PRO A 232 -0.90 -6.35 -20.43
N SER A 233 -1.65 -5.34 -20.88
CA SER A 233 -1.09 -4.11 -21.46
C SER A 233 -0.37 -3.21 -20.46
N ARG A 234 -0.43 -3.52 -19.15
CA ARG A 234 0.15 -2.77 -18.03
C ARG A 234 1.10 -3.64 -17.20
N GLY A 235 1.53 -4.79 -17.71
CA GLY A 235 2.46 -5.71 -17.03
C GLY A 235 3.92 -5.25 -17.01
N THR A 236 4.31 -4.36 -17.93
CA THR A 236 5.67 -3.81 -17.99
C THR A 236 5.79 -2.54 -17.16
N PHE A 237 6.77 -2.51 -16.28
CA PHE A 237 7.12 -1.36 -15.44
C PHE A 237 8.41 -0.75 -15.95
N THR A 238 8.47 0.57 -16.01
CA THR A 238 9.70 1.31 -16.27
C THR A 238 9.93 2.29 -15.12
N ILE A 239 11.09 2.20 -14.47
CA ILE A 239 11.46 3.07 -13.35
C ILE A 239 12.92 3.43 -13.52
N ASP A 240 13.23 4.72 -13.64
CA ASP A 240 14.62 5.19 -13.72
C ASP A 240 15.40 4.51 -14.89
N GLY A 241 14.74 4.38 -16.04
CA GLY A 241 15.31 3.83 -17.27
C GLY A 241 15.48 2.30 -17.32
N GLN A 242 15.12 1.57 -16.25
CA GLN A 242 15.11 0.11 -16.24
C GLN A 242 13.69 -0.41 -16.37
N SER A 243 13.51 -1.49 -17.14
CA SER A 243 12.22 -2.12 -17.35
C SER A 243 12.22 -3.58 -16.90
N PHE A 244 11.09 -4.01 -16.36
CA PHE A 244 10.83 -5.40 -15.97
C PHE A 244 9.33 -5.70 -16.11
N ASP A 245 8.99 -6.97 -16.25
CA ASP A 245 7.61 -7.43 -16.30
C ASP A 245 7.19 -8.02 -14.96
N LEU A 246 5.99 -7.66 -14.50
CA LEU A 246 5.39 -8.17 -13.28
C LEU A 246 3.86 -8.18 -13.42
N MET A 247 3.26 -9.37 -13.43
CA MET A 247 1.82 -9.56 -13.69
C MET A 247 1.01 -9.72 -12.39
N ASP A 248 1.34 -8.89 -11.41
CA ASP A 248 0.70 -8.89 -10.11
C ASP A 248 -0.72 -8.30 -10.19
N GLY A 249 -1.68 -9.01 -9.61
CA GLY A 249 -3.07 -8.57 -9.49
C GLY A 249 -3.27 -7.58 -8.35
N ILE A 250 -4.45 -7.62 -7.71
CA ILE A 250 -4.81 -6.71 -6.61
C ILE A 250 -3.67 -6.57 -5.59
N LEU A 251 -3.30 -5.32 -5.29
CA LEU A 251 -2.19 -5.00 -4.39
C LEU A 251 -2.44 -3.75 -3.56
N GLY A 252 -2.81 -2.64 -4.21
CA GLY A 252 -3.11 -1.38 -3.53
C GLY A 252 -4.53 -1.42 -3.01
N MET A 253 -4.71 -1.08 -1.74
CA MET A 253 -6.01 -1.04 -1.08
C MET A 253 -6.04 0.06 -0.02
N ALA A 254 -7.10 0.85 0.00
CA ALA A 254 -7.31 1.87 1.02
C ALA A 254 -8.79 2.01 1.42
N LEU A 255 -9.05 2.09 2.73
CA LEU A 255 -10.37 2.35 3.26
C LEU A 255 -10.66 3.84 3.27
N SER A 256 -11.85 4.21 2.79
CA SER A 256 -12.37 5.55 3.00
C SER A 256 -12.80 5.79 4.45
N PRO A 257 -12.94 7.06 4.88
CA PRO A 257 -13.57 7.37 6.16
C PRO A 257 -14.96 6.75 6.28
N LEU A 258 -15.33 6.36 7.51
CA LEU A 258 -16.68 5.89 7.80
C LEU A 258 -17.75 6.91 7.39
N ARG A 259 -18.78 6.42 6.70
CA ARG A 259 -19.95 7.17 6.23
C ARG A 259 -21.21 6.73 6.96
N ASN A 260 -22.33 7.39 6.66
CA ASN A 260 -23.67 7.03 7.13
C ASN A 260 -23.70 6.79 8.65
N ASN A 261 -23.24 7.77 9.43
CA ASN A 261 -23.15 7.69 10.90
C ASN A 261 -22.32 6.50 11.43
N GLY A 262 -21.31 6.03 10.69
CA GLY A 262 -20.44 4.93 11.12
C GLY A 262 -20.87 3.55 10.61
N ILE A 263 -21.89 3.47 9.76
CA ILE A 263 -22.48 2.20 9.32
C ILE A 263 -21.64 1.49 8.26
N ASP A 264 -21.08 2.24 7.30
CA ASP A 264 -20.36 1.65 6.16
C ASP A 264 -19.24 2.56 5.64
N ARG A 265 -18.33 1.99 4.86
CA ARG A 265 -17.28 2.69 4.13
C ARG A 265 -16.97 1.94 2.85
N ASP A 266 -16.25 2.59 1.95
CA ASP A 266 -15.75 1.96 0.73
C ASP A 266 -14.31 1.51 0.91
N LEU A 267 -13.97 0.36 0.31
CA LEU A 267 -12.61 -0.07 0.01
C LEU A 267 -12.29 0.33 -1.44
N TYR A 268 -11.27 1.16 -1.61
CA TYR A 268 -10.64 1.46 -2.89
C TYR A 268 -9.54 0.42 -3.13
N PHE A 269 -9.34 0.03 -4.40
CA PHE A 269 -8.32 -0.95 -4.74
C PHE A 269 -7.94 -0.97 -6.22
N HIS A 270 -6.74 -1.44 -6.49
CA HIS A 270 -6.25 -1.73 -7.84
C HIS A 270 -5.28 -2.90 -7.88
N ALA A 271 -5.18 -3.51 -9.07
CA ALA A 271 -4.09 -4.42 -9.40
C ALA A 271 -2.78 -3.66 -9.64
N LEU A 272 -1.64 -4.27 -9.29
CA LEU A 272 -0.32 -3.65 -9.51
C LEU A 272 -0.09 -3.43 -11.01
N ALA A 273 -0.33 -4.45 -11.83
CA ALA A 273 -0.31 -4.36 -13.29
C ALA A 273 -1.62 -3.74 -13.81
N SER A 274 -1.96 -2.53 -13.36
CA SER A 274 -3.12 -1.77 -13.83
C SER A 274 -2.91 -0.27 -13.66
N THR A 275 -3.69 0.50 -14.40
CA THR A 275 -3.84 1.96 -14.30
C THR A 275 -5.23 2.36 -13.80
N THR A 276 -6.14 1.39 -13.68
CA THR A 276 -7.50 1.61 -13.17
C THR A 276 -7.50 1.74 -11.64
N GLU A 277 -8.55 2.36 -11.13
CA GLU A 277 -8.90 2.38 -9.70
C GLU A 277 -10.31 1.84 -9.56
N ASN A 278 -10.56 1.07 -8.51
CA ASN A 278 -11.83 0.37 -8.30
C ASN A 278 -12.33 0.64 -6.90
N VAL A 279 -13.62 0.38 -6.68
CA VAL A 279 -14.26 0.67 -5.40
C VAL A 279 -15.37 -0.33 -5.10
N VAL A 280 -15.42 -0.77 -3.84
CA VAL A 280 -16.44 -1.68 -3.33
C VAL A 280 -16.89 -1.25 -1.92
N PRO A 281 -18.20 -1.15 -1.65
CA PRO A 281 -18.72 -1.00 -0.30
C PRO A 281 -18.30 -2.16 0.61
N THR A 282 -17.75 -1.87 1.80
CA THR A 282 -17.32 -2.92 2.74
C THR A 282 -18.47 -3.77 3.26
N SER A 283 -19.71 -3.27 3.23
CA SER A 283 -20.91 -4.06 3.54
C SER A 283 -21.09 -5.27 2.63
N LEU A 284 -20.67 -5.20 1.37
CA LEU A 284 -20.69 -6.32 0.44
C LEU A 284 -19.62 -7.35 0.80
N LEU A 285 -18.38 -6.89 1.03
CA LEU A 285 -17.27 -7.77 1.39
C LEU A 285 -17.53 -8.54 2.69
N ARG A 286 -18.19 -7.91 3.65
CA ARG A 286 -18.54 -8.49 4.96
C ARG A 286 -19.69 -9.50 4.90
N ASN A 287 -20.46 -9.54 3.80
CA ASN A 287 -21.59 -10.44 3.64
C ASN A 287 -21.17 -11.67 2.83
N GLU A 288 -20.65 -12.69 3.52
CA GLU A 288 -20.24 -13.97 2.93
C GLU A 288 -21.33 -14.60 2.03
N SER A 289 -22.61 -14.52 2.44
CA SER A 289 -23.71 -15.10 1.68
C SER A 289 -23.93 -14.44 0.32
N TYR A 290 -23.49 -13.19 0.14
CA TYR A 290 -23.62 -12.47 -1.13
C TYR A 290 -22.76 -13.09 -2.24
N LEU A 291 -21.68 -13.80 -1.91
CA LEU A 291 -20.81 -14.50 -2.87
C LEU A 291 -21.51 -15.69 -3.54
N HIS A 292 -22.54 -16.22 -2.89
CA HIS A 292 -23.31 -17.35 -3.38
C HIS A 292 -24.71 -16.94 -3.87
N ASP A 293 -25.02 -15.64 -3.83
CA ASP A 293 -26.30 -15.13 -4.30
C ASP A 293 -26.30 -15.04 -5.83
N SER A 294 -27.13 -15.86 -6.47
CA SER A 294 -27.28 -15.85 -7.92
C SER A 294 -27.91 -14.57 -8.48
N ASN A 295 -28.46 -13.72 -7.61
CA ASN A 295 -29.02 -12.41 -7.95
C ASN A 295 -28.10 -11.25 -7.54
N ALA A 296 -26.87 -11.54 -7.07
CA ALA A 296 -25.90 -10.51 -6.75
C ALA A 296 -25.70 -9.57 -7.96
N ASP A 297 -25.79 -8.26 -7.70
CA ASP A 297 -25.59 -7.26 -8.75
C ASP A 297 -24.13 -7.32 -9.25
N PRO A 298 -23.90 -7.66 -10.53
CA PRO A 298 -22.55 -7.71 -11.10
C PRO A 298 -21.87 -6.33 -11.17
N GLN A 299 -22.60 -5.25 -10.88
CA GLN A 299 -22.11 -3.86 -10.85
C GLN A 299 -21.89 -3.35 -9.42
N SER A 300 -21.96 -4.24 -8.43
CA SER A 300 -21.76 -3.92 -7.02
C SER A 300 -20.29 -3.56 -6.69
N ILE A 301 -19.34 -4.04 -7.50
CA ILE A 301 -17.94 -3.60 -7.52
C ILE A 301 -17.72 -2.72 -8.76
N LYS A 302 -17.29 -1.48 -8.53
CA LYS A 302 -17.23 -0.45 -9.57
C LYS A 302 -15.80 -0.12 -9.96
N VAL A 303 -15.62 0.31 -11.20
CA VAL A 303 -14.36 0.83 -11.75
C VAL A 303 -14.56 2.29 -12.15
N PHE A 304 -13.56 3.14 -11.91
CA PHE A 304 -13.58 4.51 -12.41
C PHE A 304 -13.35 4.53 -13.93
N ALA A 305 -14.01 5.46 -14.64
CA ALA A 305 -13.97 5.50 -16.10
C ALA A 305 -12.63 6.00 -16.66
N GLU A 306 -11.96 6.91 -15.95
CA GLU A 306 -10.62 7.36 -16.29
C GLU A 306 -9.56 6.60 -15.49
N GLU A 307 -8.32 6.68 -15.95
CA GLU A 307 -7.18 5.93 -15.42
C GLU A 307 -6.08 6.87 -14.91
N ARG A 308 -5.22 6.34 -14.04
CA ARG A 308 -3.94 6.99 -13.73
C ARG A 308 -3.04 7.01 -14.97
N PRO A 309 -2.07 7.96 -15.04
CA PRO A 309 -1.11 8.02 -16.14
C PRO A 309 -0.25 6.75 -16.30
N ASN A 310 0.06 6.08 -15.19
CA ASN A 310 0.76 4.80 -15.13
C ASN A 310 0.43 4.08 -13.81
N GLN A 311 1.06 2.92 -13.60
CA GLN A 311 0.79 2.02 -12.48
C GLN A 311 1.11 2.67 -11.13
N ALA A 312 0.46 2.17 -10.08
CA ALA A 312 0.76 2.52 -8.70
C ALA A 312 0.88 1.26 -7.84
N ALA A 313 1.83 1.24 -6.90
CA ALA A 313 1.95 0.14 -5.95
C ALA A 313 1.03 0.37 -4.74
N ALA A 314 1.55 0.90 -3.64
CA ALA A 314 0.76 1.16 -2.45
C ALA A 314 -0.02 2.48 -2.53
N GLU A 315 -1.12 2.52 -1.77
CA GLU A 315 -1.95 3.69 -1.57
C GLU A 315 -2.46 3.77 -0.13
N ALA A 316 -2.82 4.97 0.30
CA ALA A 316 -3.48 5.19 1.59
C ALA A 316 -4.41 6.40 1.52
N MET A 317 -5.46 6.40 2.35
CA MET A 317 -6.42 7.50 2.41
C MET A 317 -6.42 8.15 3.79
N ASP A 318 -6.45 9.49 3.83
CA ASP A 318 -6.56 10.23 5.10
C ASP A 318 -8.00 10.31 5.62
N ARG A 319 -8.17 10.95 6.79
CA ARG A 319 -9.49 11.09 7.43
C ARG A 319 -10.43 12.03 6.66
N ASN A 320 -9.89 12.85 5.77
CA ASN A 320 -10.64 13.80 4.94
C ASN A 320 -11.07 13.16 3.61
N GLY A 321 -10.59 11.96 3.31
CA GLY A 321 -10.87 11.25 2.07
C GLY A 321 -9.96 11.67 0.92
N ILE A 322 -8.74 12.12 1.22
CA ILE A 322 -7.69 12.36 0.25
C ILE A 322 -6.87 11.08 0.14
N MET A 323 -6.80 10.54 -1.07
CA MET A 323 -5.97 9.39 -1.43
C MET A 323 -4.55 9.86 -1.74
N TYR A 324 -3.55 9.10 -1.32
CA TYR A 324 -2.14 9.26 -1.64
C TYR A 324 -1.63 7.97 -2.30
N PHE A 325 -0.94 8.10 -3.42
CA PHE A 325 -0.42 6.96 -4.18
C PHE A 325 0.87 7.34 -4.89
N GLY A 326 1.74 6.35 -5.12
CA GLY A 326 3.00 6.54 -5.83
C GLY A 326 2.93 6.09 -7.29
N LEU A 327 3.31 6.95 -8.22
CA LEU A 327 3.43 6.63 -9.65
C LEU A 327 4.86 6.17 -9.99
N MET A 328 4.97 5.31 -11.01
CA MET A 328 6.23 4.65 -11.39
C MET A 328 7.15 5.54 -12.22
N GLU A 329 6.60 6.30 -13.18
CA GLU A 329 7.40 7.11 -14.12
C GLU A 329 6.73 8.46 -14.47
N PRO A 330 7.38 9.60 -14.20
CA PRO A 330 8.54 9.72 -13.32
C PRO A 330 8.18 9.28 -11.89
N PRO A 331 9.11 8.67 -11.14
CA PRO A 331 8.85 8.24 -9.77
C PRO A 331 8.40 9.40 -8.88
N SER A 332 7.21 9.27 -8.28
CA SER A 332 6.54 10.39 -7.63
C SER A 332 5.41 9.99 -6.69
N ILE A 333 5.06 10.88 -5.75
CA ILE A 333 3.90 10.77 -4.87
C ILE A 333 2.87 11.80 -5.28
N TRP A 334 1.63 11.35 -5.46
CA TRP A 334 0.48 12.15 -5.89
C TRP A 334 -0.64 12.04 -4.88
N CYS A 335 -1.58 12.96 -4.96
CA CYS A 335 -2.84 12.90 -4.24
C CYS A 335 -4.05 13.06 -5.17
N TRP A 336 -5.17 12.56 -4.68
CA TRP A 336 -6.49 12.76 -5.27
C TRP A 336 -7.52 12.94 -4.15
N ASN A 337 -8.35 13.96 -4.23
CA ASN A 337 -9.48 14.09 -3.31
C ASN A 337 -10.62 13.19 -3.82
N ALA A 338 -11.01 12.16 -3.06
CA ALA A 338 -12.06 11.24 -3.48
C ALA A 338 -13.44 11.92 -3.64
N ALA A 339 -13.59 13.14 -3.13
CA ALA A 339 -14.75 14.00 -3.37
C ALA A 339 -14.73 14.72 -4.73
N THR A 340 -13.67 14.60 -5.53
CA THR A 340 -13.63 15.10 -6.92
C THR A 340 -13.73 13.96 -7.92
N GLU A 341 -14.01 14.26 -9.19
CA GLU A 341 -13.98 13.25 -10.25
C GLU A 341 -12.60 12.55 -10.30
N PHE A 342 -12.60 11.23 -10.50
CA PHE A 342 -11.39 10.45 -10.68
C PHE A 342 -10.95 10.66 -12.12
N SER A 343 -10.01 11.57 -12.32
CA SER A 343 -9.52 12.01 -13.63
C SER A 343 -8.12 12.62 -13.45
N PRO A 344 -7.21 12.52 -14.44
CA PRO A 344 -5.91 13.17 -14.42
C PRO A 344 -5.95 14.66 -14.10
N ARG A 345 -7.08 15.35 -14.36
CA ARG A 345 -7.25 16.78 -14.02
C ARG A 345 -7.29 17.07 -12.52
N ASN A 346 -7.68 16.08 -11.71
CA ASN A 346 -7.81 16.18 -10.25
C ASN A 346 -6.71 15.40 -9.51
N PHE A 347 -5.74 14.85 -10.24
CA PHE A 347 -4.56 14.25 -9.65
C PHE A 347 -3.50 15.34 -9.52
N HIS A 348 -3.03 15.55 -8.29
CA HIS A 348 -2.05 16.60 -8.02
C HIS A 348 -0.79 15.99 -7.44
N GLN A 349 0.31 16.28 -8.10
CA GLN A 349 1.63 15.87 -7.69
C GLN A 349 2.02 16.54 -6.37
N LEU A 350 2.52 15.75 -5.42
CA LEU A 350 3.04 16.24 -4.15
C LEU A 350 4.56 16.28 -4.15
N ALA A 351 5.19 15.21 -4.64
CA ALA A 351 6.66 15.12 -4.75
C ALA A 351 7.05 14.31 -5.99
N VAL A 352 8.12 14.71 -6.70
CA VAL A 352 8.76 13.94 -7.79
C VAL A 352 10.24 13.93 -7.53
N ASN A 353 10.85 12.74 -7.59
CA ASN A 353 12.29 12.60 -7.56
C ASN A 353 12.70 11.24 -8.13
N ARG A 354 13.43 11.26 -9.26
CA ARG A 354 13.90 10.05 -9.94
C ARG A 354 14.85 9.20 -9.10
N GLU A 355 15.54 9.78 -8.12
CA GLU A 355 16.48 9.08 -7.25
C GLU A 355 15.82 8.57 -5.96
N THR A 356 15.05 9.43 -5.30
CA THR A 356 14.59 9.17 -3.93
C THR A 356 13.21 8.54 -3.83
N LEU A 357 12.38 8.62 -4.88
CA LEU A 357 10.99 8.13 -4.88
C LEU A 357 10.76 6.92 -5.80
N GLN A 358 11.83 6.20 -6.16
CA GLN A 358 11.74 4.95 -6.93
C GLN A 358 10.84 3.94 -6.20
N PHE A 359 9.88 3.35 -6.91
CA PHE A 359 8.94 2.34 -6.44
C PHE A 359 8.44 2.56 -4.99
N ALA A 360 7.41 3.40 -4.82
CA ALA A 360 6.76 3.63 -3.54
C ALA A 360 5.96 2.39 -3.08
N SER A 361 6.68 1.43 -2.50
CA SER A 361 6.18 0.11 -2.12
C SER A 361 5.28 0.13 -0.90
N GLY A 362 5.49 1.06 0.04
CA GLY A 362 4.67 1.24 1.23
C GLY A 362 4.21 2.69 1.32
N VAL A 363 2.92 2.92 1.56
CA VAL A 363 2.33 4.25 1.78
C VAL A 363 1.36 4.12 2.95
N LYS A 364 1.56 4.89 4.02
CA LYS A 364 0.70 4.89 5.21
C LYS A 364 0.30 6.30 5.59
N VAL A 365 -0.92 6.43 6.10
CA VAL A 365 -1.36 7.63 6.82
C VAL A 365 -1.43 7.30 8.30
N VAL A 366 -0.55 7.93 9.08
CA VAL A 366 -0.37 7.66 10.51
C VAL A 366 -0.77 8.90 11.31
N ASN A 367 -1.39 8.70 12.47
CA ASN A 367 -1.66 9.79 13.41
C ASN A 367 -0.52 9.91 14.42
N ASN A 368 0.07 11.09 14.53
CA ASN A 368 1.01 11.36 15.61
C ASN A 368 0.28 11.59 16.95
N LEU A 369 1.04 11.73 18.04
CA LEU A 369 0.49 11.92 19.40
C LEU A 369 -0.36 13.19 19.56
N LYS A 370 -0.21 14.17 18.65
CA LYS A 370 -1.01 15.40 18.62
C LYS A 370 -2.30 15.24 17.79
N GLY A 371 -2.55 14.06 17.23
CA GLY A 371 -3.67 13.77 16.34
C GLY A 371 -3.49 14.33 14.92
N GLU A 372 -2.31 14.83 14.57
CA GLU A 372 -2.01 15.29 13.21
C GLU A 372 -1.67 14.08 12.32
N GLN A 373 -2.12 14.11 11.06
CA GLN A 373 -1.81 13.05 10.11
C GLN A 373 -0.48 13.28 9.39
N GLU A 374 0.32 12.23 9.32
CA GLU A 374 1.60 12.14 8.65
C GLU A 374 1.51 11.11 7.52
N LEU A 375 2.10 11.43 6.38
CA LEU A 375 2.28 10.49 5.28
C LEU A 375 3.65 9.84 5.44
N TRP A 376 3.68 8.52 5.60
CA TRP A 376 4.90 7.72 5.65
C TRP A 376 5.01 6.90 4.37
N VAL A 377 6.19 6.90 3.74
CA VAL A 377 6.41 6.24 2.46
C VAL A 377 7.70 5.43 2.50
N LEU A 378 7.64 4.16 2.14
CA LEU A 378 8.82 3.35 1.85
C LEU A 378 9.03 3.27 0.34
N THR A 379 10.23 3.59 -0.10
CA THR A 379 10.66 3.55 -1.51
C THR A 379 11.85 2.62 -1.65
N SER A 380 11.88 1.84 -2.74
CA SER A 380 12.96 0.89 -3.02
C SER A 380 13.41 0.96 -4.47
N SER A 381 14.67 0.62 -4.73
CA SER A 381 15.18 0.35 -6.07
C SER A 381 14.64 -1.00 -6.61
N PHE A 382 13.33 -1.25 -6.54
CA PHE A 382 12.73 -2.55 -6.82
C PHE A 382 13.02 -3.06 -8.24
N GLN A 383 13.03 -2.19 -9.24
CA GLN A 383 13.43 -2.52 -10.61
C GLN A 383 14.85 -3.10 -10.69
N ARG A 384 15.75 -2.71 -9.78
CA ARG A 384 17.11 -3.25 -9.68
C ARG A 384 17.16 -4.61 -9.00
N VAL A 385 16.21 -4.87 -8.11
CA VAL A 385 15.99 -6.22 -7.56
C VAL A 385 15.51 -7.14 -8.69
N MET A 386 14.52 -6.70 -9.47
CA MET A 386 13.93 -7.49 -10.56
C MET A 386 14.89 -7.73 -11.73
N THR A 387 15.85 -6.83 -11.96
CA THR A 387 16.85 -6.95 -13.04
C THR A 387 18.20 -7.49 -12.56
N ASP A 388 18.32 -7.86 -11.28
CA ASP A 388 19.57 -8.30 -10.66
C ASP A 388 20.74 -7.30 -10.83
N THR A 389 20.43 -6.00 -10.70
CA THR A 389 21.39 -4.89 -10.82
C THR A 389 21.51 -4.05 -9.53
N LEU A 390 21.03 -4.56 -8.40
CA LEU A 390 21.15 -3.91 -7.10
C LEU A 390 22.63 -3.82 -6.68
N SER A 391 23.05 -2.69 -6.13
CA SER A 391 24.45 -2.48 -5.72
C SER A 391 24.51 -1.65 -4.45
N SER A 392 25.40 -2.03 -3.53
CA SER A 392 25.65 -1.32 -2.28
C SER A 392 26.47 -0.04 -2.41
N ASN A 393 26.99 0.25 -3.60
CA ASN A 393 27.69 1.52 -3.88
C ASN A 393 26.75 2.73 -3.97
N ARG A 394 25.43 2.53 -3.80
CA ARG A 394 24.41 3.56 -3.86
C ARG A 394 23.31 3.30 -2.83
N ILE A 395 22.57 4.34 -2.48
CA ILE A 395 21.35 4.20 -1.68
C ILE A 395 20.24 3.55 -2.51
N ASN A 396 19.67 2.48 -1.97
CA ASN A 396 18.63 1.66 -2.61
C ASN A 396 17.26 1.77 -1.92
N PHE A 397 17.24 1.97 -0.61
CA PHE A 397 16.02 1.95 0.18
C PHE A 397 15.90 3.23 1.00
N ARG A 398 14.68 3.76 1.12
CA ARG A 398 14.42 4.96 1.92
C ARG A 398 13.06 4.87 2.61
N ILE A 399 12.99 5.42 3.82
CA ILE A 399 11.74 5.76 4.50
C ILE A 399 11.63 7.28 4.49
N HIS A 400 10.49 7.78 4.04
CA HIS A 400 10.14 9.18 4.03
C HIS A 400 8.97 9.47 4.95
N ALA A 401 8.91 10.67 5.49
CA ALA A 401 7.76 11.11 6.28
C ALA A 401 7.57 12.62 6.22
N GLU A 402 6.33 13.06 6.08
CA GLU A 402 5.96 14.48 6.23
C GLU A 402 4.54 14.63 6.78
N LYS A 403 4.27 15.73 7.47
CA LYS A 403 2.92 16.08 7.89
C LYS A 403 2.05 16.34 6.67
N ILE A 404 0.91 15.65 6.58
CA ILE A 404 -0.03 15.80 5.46
C ILE A 404 -0.44 17.26 5.28
N LYS A 405 -0.71 17.98 6.38
CA LYS A 405 -1.10 19.39 6.36
C LYS A 405 -0.07 20.27 5.63
N ALA A 406 1.22 20.03 5.84
CA ALA A 406 2.29 20.76 5.15
C ALA A 406 2.42 20.31 3.68
N LEU A 407 2.35 18.99 3.45
CA LEU A 407 2.48 18.38 2.13
C LEU A 407 1.41 18.88 1.14
N ILE A 408 0.17 19.07 1.60
CA ILE A 408 -0.96 19.49 0.75
C ILE A 408 -1.28 20.99 0.86
N GLU A 409 -0.48 21.80 1.57
CA GLU A 409 -0.81 23.19 1.86
C GLU A 409 -1.14 24.00 0.60
N ASN A 410 -0.39 23.79 -0.48
CA ASN A 410 -0.57 24.44 -1.77
C ASN A 410 -1.18 23.52 -2.84
N SER A 411 -1.67 22.34 -2.46
CA SER A 411 -2.27 21.39 -3.38
C SER A 411 -3.80 21.58 -3.46
N PRO A 412 -4.40 21.53 -4.66
CA PRO A 412 -5.86 21.52 -4.79
C PRO A 412 -6.53 20.30 -4.14
N CYS A 413 -5.79 19.22 -3.83
CA CYS A 413 -6.32 18.06 -3.11
C CYS A 413 -6.99 18.41 -1.78
N LYS A 414 -6.58 19.49 -1.11
CA LYS A 414 -7.19 19.93 0.16
C LYS A 414 -8.62 20.45 -0.01
N ASN A 415 -9.01 20.81 -1.23
CA ASN A 415 -10.29 21.44 -1.50
C ASN A 415 -11.36 20.38 -1.81
N SER A 416 -12.36 20.25 -0.94
CA SER A 416 -13.57 19.51 -1.25
C SER A 416 -14.56 20.39 -2.03
N PRO A 417 -15.29 19.85 -3.03
CA PRO A 417 -16.33 20.60 -3.72
C PRO A 417 -17.42 21.07 -2.75
N LYS A 418 -17.80 22.36 -2.83
CA LYS A 418 -18.77 22.99 -1.91
C LYS A 418 -20.17 22.36 -1.95
N GLU A 419 -20.52 21.66 -3.02
CA GLU A 419 -21.89 21.14 -3.26
C GLU A 419 -22.07 19.65 -2.88
N ARG A 420 -21.01 18.95 -2.45
CA ARG A 420 -21.08 17.51 -2.15
C ARG A 420 -21.39 17.26 -0.67
N HIS A 421 -22.65 17.46 -0.28
CA HIS A 421 -23.19 17.08 1.03
C HIS A 421 -23.95 15.74 0.97
N GLY A 422 -24.02 15.03 2.10
CA GLY A 422 -24.83 13.81 2.24
C GLY A 422 -24.27 12.60 1.48
N SER A 423 -25.14 11.83 0.82
CA SER A 423 -24.82 10.57 0.13
C SER A 423 -23.91 10.73 -1.10
N HIS A 424 -23.71 11.94 -1.62
CA HIS A 424 -22.87 12.23 -2.80
C HIS A 424 -21.48 12.77 -2.45
N ARG A 425 -21.02 12.54 -1.21
CA ARG A 425 -19.74 13.05 -0.70
C ARG A 425 -18.52 12.61 -1.54
N TYR A 426 -18.55 11.43 -2.15
CA TYR A 426 -17.44 10.87 -2.91
C TYR A 426 -17.84 10.54 -4.34
N HIS A 427 -16.89 10.62 -5.28
CA HIS A 427 -17.14 10.31 -6.69
C HIS A 427 -17.61 8.87 -6.90
N ALA A 428 -17.16 7.93 -6.07
CA ALA A 428 -17.63 6.54 -6.07
C ALA A 428 -19.17 6.42 -6.02
N ASN A 429 -19.86 7.37 -5.36
CA ASN A 429 -21.31 7.37 -5.22
C ASN A 429 -22.03 7.86 -6.48
N LEU A 430 -21.31 8.54 -7.38
CA LEU A 430 -21.81 9.05 -8.67
C LEU A 430 -21.56 8.08 -9.82
N ILE A 431 -20.73 7.06 -9.63
CA ILE A 431 -20.53 6.03 -10.63
C ILE A 431 -21.83 5.24 -10.77
N THR A 432 -22.63 5.62 -11.76
CA THR A 432 -23.74 4.82 -12.25
C THR A 432 -23.18 3.66 -13.08
N PRO A 433 -23.71 2.44 -12.94
CA PRO A 433 -23.43 1.37 -13.88
C PRO A 433 -23.63 1.86 -15.30
N SER A 434 -22.75 1.47 -16.23
CA SER A 434 -22.79 1.98 -17.61
C SER A 434 -24.20 1.81 -18.19
N ARG A 435 -24.82 2.93 -18.62
CA ARG A 435 -26.19 2.97 -19.20
C ARG A 435 -26.39 2.13 -20.48
N GLY A 436 -25.38 1.37 -20.89
CA GLY A 436 -25.43 0.45 -22.03
C GLY A 436 -25.53 -1.03 -21.67
N TYR A 437 -25.36 -1.44 -20.40
CA TYR A 437 -25.49 -2.83 -20.01
C TYR A 437 -26.96 -3.15 -19.72
N LYS A 438 -27.71 -3.54 -20.76
CA LYS A 438 -28.99 -4.22 -20.54
C LYS A 438 -28.70 -5.45 -19.68
N SER A 439 -29.46 -5.64 -18.61
CA SER A 439 -29.54 -6.90 -17.86
C SER A 439 -29.98 -8.01 -18.83
N GLY A 440 -29.03 -8.55 -19.58
CA GLY A 440 -29.23 -9.75 -20.37
C GLY A 440 -29.31 -10.92 -19.41
N THR A 441 -30.39 -11.69 -19.48
CA THR A 441 -30.41 -13.03 -18.90
C THR A 441 -29.36 -13.86 -19.64
N TYR A 442 -28.16 -13.97 -19.09
CA TYR A 442 -27.12 -14.80 -19.67
C TYR A 442 -27.52 -16.26 -19.51
N LYS A 443 -27.74 -16.95 -20.63
CA LYS A 443 -28.04 -18.39 -20.64
C LYS A 443 -26.86 -19.24 -20.12
N TYR A 444 -25.64 -18.68 -20.18
CA TYR A 444 -24.41 -19.22 -19.61
C TYR A 444 -23.49 -18.05 -19.19
N GLY A 445 -22.92 -18.10 -17.98
CA GLY A 445 -21.62 -17.47 -17.68
C GLY A 445 -21.57 -15.99 -17.22
N ALA A 446 -22.38 -15.56 -16.26
CA ALA A 446 -22.15 -14.28 -15.56
C ALA A 446 -22.31 -14.32 -14.03
N VAL A 447 -22.63 -15.49 -13.46
CA VAL A 447 -23.02 -15.62 -12.04
C VAL A 447 -22.15 -16.62 -11.30
N SER A 448 -20.87 -16.65 -11.64
CA SER A 448 -19.90 -17.41 -10.86
C SER A 448 -18.68 -16.53 -10.76
N TYR A 449 -18.19 -16.34 -9.54
CA TYR A 449 -17.03 -15.52 -9.17
C TYR A 449 -17.34 -14.03 -8.99
N LEU A 450 -18.24 -13.73 -8.04
CA LEU A 450 -18.00 -12.68 -7.05
C LEU A 450 -17.38 -13.35 -5.81
#